data_AF-A0A5N9CD48-F1
#
_entry.id   AF-A0A5N9CD48-F1
#
_cell.length_a   1.000
_cell.length_b   1.000
_cell.length_c   1.000
_cell.angle_alpha   90.00
_cell.angle_beta   90.00
_cell.angle_gamma   90.00
#
_symmetry.space_group_name_H-M   'P 1'
#
loop_
_entity.id
_entity.type
_entity.pdbx_description
1 polymer ?
#
loop_
_entity_poly.entity_id
_entity_poly.type
_entity_poly.pdbx_seq_one_letter_code
_entity_poly.pdbx_strand_id
1 'polypeptide(L)'
;LPELRRQDQKNRQNSIDDVDLEIVEKFNNLMRAHFDEGIDIYKEMLDSGIAKECARFVLPLATPTRLYMTGSVRSWIHYIDLRSAHGTQKEHMDLVEEIKAVFCKQFPTVSQALNWLS
;
A
#
# COMPACT_ATOMS: atom_id res chain seq x y z
N LEU A 1 2.13 10.84 -0.21
CA LEU A 1 0.89 10.81 0.60
C LEU A 1 -0.05 9.82 -0.06
N PRO A 2 -0.85 9.06 0.71
CA PRO A 2 -1.89 8.23 0.12
C PRO A 2 -2.92 9.10 -0.63
N GLU A 3 -3.47 8.59 -1.72
CA GLU A 3 -4.52 9.28 -2.48
C GLU A 3 -5.83 9.27 -1.70
N LEU A 4 -6.43 10.45 -1.53
CA LEU A 4 -7.66 10.63 -0.78
C LEU A 4 -8.86 10.27 -1.66
N ARG A 5 -9.58 9.23 -1.24
CA ARG A 5 -10.75 8.71 -1.95
C ARG A 5 -11.91 8.56 -0.99
N ARG A 6 -13.14 8.71 -1.50
CA ARG A 6 -14.36 8.57 -0.70
C ARG A 6 -14.67 7.09 -0.48
N GLN A 7 -15.13 6.74 0.70
CA GLN A 7 -15.52 5.36 1.02
C GLN A 7 -16.73 4.90 0.19
N ASP A 8 -16.62 3.74 -0.44
CA ASP A 8 -17.75 3.07 -1.09
C ASP A 8 -18.74 2.58 -0.01
N GLN A 9 -20.03 2.87 -0.19
CA GLN A 9 -21.09 2.56 0.78
C GLN A 9 -21.52 1.09 0.78
N LYS A 10 -21.23 0.34 -0.29
CA LYS A 10 -21.58 -1.08 -0.43
C LYS A 10 -20.38 -1.97 -0.16
N ASN A 11 -19.22 -1.63 -0.72
CA ASN A 11 -17.99 -2.40 -0.53
C ASN A 11 -17.00 -1.64 0.37
N ARG A 12 -16.87 -2.09 1.63
CA ARG A 12 -15.98 -1.47 2.62
C ARG A 12 -14.48 -1.50 2.25
N GLN A 13 -14.08 -2.34 1.32
CA GLN A 13 -12.70 -2.44 0.86
C GLN A 13 -12.45 -1.63 -0.42
N ASN A 14 -13.50 -1.05 -1.01
CA ASN A 14 -13.43 -0.21 -2.20
C ASN A 14 -13.56 1.27 -1.85
N SER A 15 -13.19 2.13 -2.79
CA SER A 15 -13.26 3.58 -2.66
C SER A 15 -13.49 4.23 -4.02
N ILE A 16 -14.05 5.44 -4.01
CA ILE A 16 -14.40 6.21 -5.20
C ILE A 16 -13.52 7.45 -5.26
N ASP A 17 -12.94 7.70 -6.43
CA ASP A 17 -12.08 8.86 -6.68
C ASP A 17 -12.92 10.06 -7.13
N ASP A 18 -13.67 10.63 -6.18
CA ASP A 18 -14.57 11.77 -6.42
C ASP A 18 -14.56 12.81 -5.29
N VAL A 19 -13.44 12.91 -4.56
CA VAL A 19 -13.25 13.92 -3.53
C VAL A 19 -12.91 15.26 -4.18
N ASP A 20 -13.55 16.34 -3.71
CA ASP A 20 -13.29 17.71 -4.18
C ASP A 20 -11.81 18.09 -4.00
N LEU A 21 -11.22 18.73 -5.01
CA LEU A 21 -9.83 19.17 -5.00
C LEU A 21 -9.49 20.09 -3.82
N GLU A 22 -10.41 20.96 -3.39
CA GLU A 22 -10.18 21.84 -2.23
C GLU A 22 -10.05 21.01 -0.94
N ILE A 23 -10.87 19.97 -0.81
CA ILE A 23 -10.81 19.03 0.31
C ILE A 23 -9.51 18.23 0.27
N VAL A 24 -9.13 17.75 -0.92
CA VAL A 24 -7.87 17.00 -1.12
C VAL A 24 -6.66 17.86 -0.73
N GLU A 25 -6.60 19.11 -1.19
CA GLU A 25 -5.51 20.03 -0.89
C GLU A 25 -5.41 20.32 0.61
N LYS A 26 -6.55 20.65 1.24
CA LYS A 26 -6.62 20.88 2.68
C LYS A 26 -6.05 19.71 3.48
N PHE A 27 -6.52 18.49 3.22
CA PHE A 27 -6.09 17.32 3.98
C PHE A 27 -4.68 16.87 3.63
N ASN A 28 -4.21 17.06 2.39
CA ASN A 28 -2.82 16.84 2.05
C ASN A 28 -1.88 17.74 2.86
N ASN A 29 -2.22 19.02 3.03
CA ASN A 29 -1.42 19.94 3.84
C ASN A 29 -1.39 19.52 5.31
N LEU A 30 -2.54 19.14 5.89
CA LEU A 30 -2.62 18.64 7.27
C LEU A 30 -1.84 17.33 7.47
N MET A 31 -1.95 16.39 6.52
CA MET A 31 -1.21 15.12 6.58
C MET A 31 0.30 15.34 6.51
N ARG A 32 0.78 16.26 5.64
CA ARG A 32 2.22 16.59 5.57
C ARG A 32 2.73 17.10 6.91
N ALA A 33 2.05 18.11 7.46
CA ALA A 33 2.44 18.67 8.76
C ALA A 33 2.48 17.61 9.87
N HIS A 34 1.48 16.73 9.94
CA HIS A 34 1.45 15.64 10.91
C HIS A 34 2.58 14.60 10.68
N PHE A 35 2.87 14.25 9.43
CA PHE A 35 3.93 13.28 9.12
C PHE A 35 5.32 13.84 9.46
N ASP A 36 5.54 15.13 9.19
CA ASP A 36 6.77 15.83 9.55
C ASP A 36 6.95 15.86 11.07
N GLU A 37 5.89 16.23 11.82
CA GLU A 37 5.90 16.22 13.29
C GLU A 37 6.17 14.82 13.86
N GLY A 38 5.51 13.78 13.34
CA GLY A 38 5.74 12.39 13.78
C GLY A 38 7.19 11.93 13.55
N ILE A 39 7.81 12.37 12.46
CA ILE A 39 9.23 12.09 12.17
C ILE A 39 10.16 12.86 13.12
N ASP A 40 9.84 14.10 13.46
CA ASP A 40 10.67 14.89 14.36
C ASP A 40 10.60 14.36 15.81
N ILE A 41 9.41 13.98 16.29
CA ILE A 41 9.26 13.27 17.56
C ILE A 41 10.06 11.96 17.54
N TYR A 42 9.96 11.18 16.47
CA TYR A 42 10.72 9.94 16.33
C TYR A 42 12.24 10.19 16.46
N LYS A 43 12.79 11.22 15.81
CA LYS A 43 14.21 11.58 15.92
C LYS A 43 14.58 12.00 17.35
N GLU A 44 13.78 12.86 17.98
CA GLU A 44 14.02 13.32 19.35
C GLU A 44 14.02 12.16 20.35
N MET A 45 13.12 11.19 20.18
CA MET A 45 13.11 9.96 20.97
C MET A 45 14.41 9.16 20.81
N LEU A 46 14.93 9.03 19.58
CA LEU A 46 16.20 8.34 19.35
C LEU A 46 17.38 9.10 19.96
N ASP A 47 17.43 10.42 19.80
CA ASP A 47 18.48 11.28 20.36
C ASP A 47 18.47 11.25 21.90
N SER A 48 17.29 11.03 22.49
CA SER A 48 17.10 10.82 23.93
C SER A 48 17.39 9.38 24.40
N GLY A 49 17.87 8.50 23.51
CA GLY A 49 18.26 7.13 23.84
C GLY A 49 17.09 6.13 23.94
N ILE A 50 15.89 6.49 23.47
CA ILE A 50 14.75 5.57 23.43
C ILE A 50 14.98 4.52 22.33
N ALA A 51 14.65 3.27 22.66
CA ALA A 51 14.79 2.14 21.74
C ALA A 51 13.87 2.28 20.51
N LYS A 52 14.33 1.82 19.35
CA LYS A 52 13.64 1.99 18.04
C LYS A 52 12.27 1.32 18.01
N GLU A 53 12.13 0.18 18.68
CA GLU A 53 10.88 -0.58 18.78
C GLU A 53 9.79 0.16 19.57
N CYS A 54 10.18 1.10 20.43
CA CYS A 54 9.29 2.01 21.14
C CYS A 54 9.05 3.28 20.34
N ALA A 55 10.10 3.89 19.76
CA ALA A 55 9.99 5.11 18.98
C ALA A 55 9.08 4.94 17.74
N ARG A 56 9.08 3.76 17.11
CA ARG A 56 8.26 3.53 15.89
C ARG A 56 6.75 3.71 16.08
N PHE A 57 6.22 3.72 17.31
CA PHE A 57 4.78 3.88 17.56
C PHE A 57 4.25 5.28 17.23
N VAL A 58 5.11 6.29 17.12
CA VAL A 58 4.70 7.64 16.69
C VAL A 58 4.60 7.78 15.17
N LEU A 59 5.13 6.81 14.41
CA LEU A 59 5.16 6.87 12.96
C LEU A 59 3.79 6.52 12.36
N PRO A 60 3.35 7.20 11.28
CA PRO A 60 2.09 6.91 10.64
C PRO A 60 2.12 5.55 9.93
N LEU A 61 0.95 4.94 9.73
CA LEU A 61 0.82 3.71 8.92
C LEU A 61 1.23 3.89 7.46
N ALA A 62 1.30 5.13 6.98
CA ALA A 62 1.79 5.48 5.65
C ALA A 62 3.34 5.44 5.53
N THR A 63 4.06 5.06 6.59
CA THR A 63 5.52 4.95 6.57
C THR A 63 5.96 3.91 5.55
N PRO A 64 6.81 4.27 4.56
CA PRO A 64 7.31 3.31 3.58
C PRO A 64 8.03 2.14 4.26
N THR A 65 7.71 0.93 3.82
CA THR A 65 8.32 -0.30 4.34
C THR A 65 8.78 -1.18 3.18
N ARG A 66 9.86 -1.92 3.42
CA ARG A 66 10.38 -2.91 2.48
C ARG A 66 10.32 -4.28 3.15
N LEU A 67 9.68 -5.23 2.46
CA LEU A 67 9.55 -6.60 2.93
C LEU A 67 10.01 -7.59 1.85
N TYR A 68 10.60 -8.70 2.28
CA TYR A 68 10.83 -9.85 1.43
C TYR A 68 9.69 -10.84 1.62
N MET A 69 8.93 -11.08 0.54
CA MET A 69 7.85 -12.06 0.54
C MET A 69 8.32 -13.29 -0.23
N THR A 70 8.23 -14.47 0.40
CA THR A 70 8.59 -15.76 -0.21
C THR A 70 7.38 -16.66 -0.18
N GLY A 71 7.14 -17.38 -1.27
CA GLY A 71 6.02 -18.30 -1.41
C GLY A 71 6.22 -19.24 -2.58
N SER A 72 5.49 -20.36 -2.57
CA SER A 72 5.45 -21.28 -3.72
C SER A 72 4.78 -20.60 -4.93
N VAL A 73 5.03 -21.09 -6.14
CA VAL A 73 4.35 -20.60 -7.35
C VAL A 73 2.82 -20.65 -7.17
N ARG A 74 2.29 -21.73 -6.60
CA ARG A 74 0.86 -21.85 -6.28
C ARG A 74 0.36 -20.75 -5.34
N SER A 75 1.12 -20.43 -4.30
CA SER A 75 0.79 -19.38 -3.34
C SER A 75 0.74 -18.00 -4.00
N TRP A 76 1.70 -17.74 -4.90
CA TRP A 76 1.73 -16.51 -5.68
C TRP A 76 0.54 -16.38 -6.62
N ILE A 77 0.16 -17.46 -7.31
CA ILE A 77 -1.02 -17.46 -8.18
C ILE A 77 -2.26 -17.02 -7.39
N HIS A 78 -2.52 -17.71 -6.27
CA HIS A 78 -3.69 -17.42 -5.45
C HIS A 78 -3.67 -16.00 -4.85
N TYR A 79 -2.50 -15.55 -4.39
CA TYR A 79 -2.34 -14.20 -3.85
C TYR A 79 -2.60 -13.12 -4.91
N ILE A 80 -2.03 -13.29 -6.11
CA ILE A 80 -2.23 -12.36 -7.21
C ILE A 80 -3.71 -12.32 -7.59
N ASP A 81 -4.34 -13.46 -7.87
CA ASP A 81 -5.76 -13.53 -8.24
C ASP A 81 -6.66 -12.82 -7.22
N LEU A 82 -6.45 -13.09 -5.93
CA LEU A 82 -7.28 -12.53 -4.87
C LEU A 82 -7.11 -11.01 -4.76
N ARG A 83 -5.88 -10.50 -4.93
CA ARG A 83 -5.55 -9.08 -4.67
C ARG A 83 -5.59 -8.20 -5.91
N SER A 84 -5.64 -8.78 -7.12
CA SER A 84 -6.00 -8.07 -8.35
C SER A 84 -7.51 -7.98 -8.57
N ALA A 85 -8.31 -8.71 -7.78
CA ALA A 85 -9.76 -8.74 -7.95
C ALA A 85 -10.45 -7.42 -7.52
N HIS A 86 -11.59 -7.15 -8.14
CA HIS A 86 -12.44 -6.00 -7.81
C HIS A 86 -12.82 -5.98 -6.33
N GLY A 87 -12.58 -4.85 -5.68
CA GLY A 87 -12.88 -4.66 -4.27
C GLY A 87 -11.68 -4.81 -3.34
N THR A 88 -10.48 -5.08 -3.86
CA THR A 88 -9.26 -4.90 -3.07
C THR A 88 -8.91 -3.41 -2.97
N GLN A 89 -8.32 -3.00 -1.84
CA GLN A 89 -7.78 -1.66 -1.68
C GLN A 89 -6.81 -1.33 -2.81
N LYS A 90 -6.97 -0.15 -3.43
CA LYS A 90 -6.21 0.28 -4.63
C LYS A 90 -4.70 0.17 -4.46
N GLU A 91 -4.13 0.63 -3.35
CA GLU A 91 -2.69 0.56 -3.11
C GLU A 91 -2.16 -0.88 -3.13
N HIS A 92 -2.96 -1.83 -2.64
CA HIS A 92 -2.60 -3.26 -2.65
C HIS A 92 -2.79 -3.84 -4.07
N MET A 93 -3.83 -3.43 -4.79
CA MET A 93 -4.05 -3.83 -6.18
C MET A 93 -2.88 -3.37 -7.07
N ASP A 94 -2.43 -2.11 -6.94
CA ASP A 94 -1.31 -1.57 -7.72
C ASP A 94 0.00 -2.33 -7.44
N LEU A 95 0.29 -2.61 -6.16
CA LEU A 95 1.40 -3.46 -5.77
C LEU A 95 1.32 -4.86 -6.40
N VAL A 96 0.12 -5.44 -6.46
CA VAL A 96 -0.09 -6.80 -6.97
C VAL A 96 0.04 -6.86 -8.48
N GLU A 97 -0.35 -5.82 -9.22
CA GLU A 97 -0.12 -5.75 -10.66
C GLU A 97 1.38 -5.69 -11.00
N GLU A 98 2.19 -4.97 -10.20
CA GLU A 98 3.66 -5.01 -10.34
C GLU A 98 4.22 -6.41 -10.06
N ILE A 99 3.74 -7.07 -9.01
CA ILE A 99 4.12 -8.45 -8.69
C ILE A 99 3.72 -9.39 -9.83
N LYS A 100 2.52 -9.24 -10.40
CA LYS A 100 2.02 -10.02 -11.53
C LYS A 100 2.88 -9.84 -12.76
N ALA A 101 3.34 -8.61 -13.06
CA ALA A 101 4.26 -8.36 -14.17
C ALA A 101 5.59 -9.12 -14.00
N VAL A 102 6.16 -9.12 -12.78
CA VAL A 102 7.35 -9.91 -12.47
C VAL A 102 7.05 -11.41 -12.61
N PHE A 103 5.91 -11.88 -12.09
CA PHE A 103 5.49 -13.27 -12.18
C PHE A 103 5.36 -13.73 -13.64
N CYS A 104 4.70 -12.95 -14.49
CA CYS A 104 4.56 -13.20 -15.93
C CYS A 104 5.89 -13.27 -16.66
N LYS A 105 6.85 -12.43 -16.28
CA LYS A 105 8.21 -12.47 -16.83
C LYS A 105 8.98 -13.73 -16.41
N GLN A 106 8.84 -14.19 -15.17
CA GLN A 106 9.59 -15.32 -14.63
C GLN A 106 8.95 -16.69 -14.94
N PHE A 107 7.62 -16.75 -15.04
CA PHE A 107 6.85 -17.98 -15.24
C PHE A 107 5.91 -17.90 -16.46
N PRO A 108 6.42 -17.63 -17.68
CA PRO A 108 5.59 -17.34 -18.85
C PRO A 108 4.63 -18.48 -19.21
N THR A 109 5.05 -19.75 -19.11
CA THR A 109 4.18 -20.91 -19.39
C THR A 109 3.00 -21.00 -18.42
N VAL A 110 3.23 -20.71 -17.14
CA VAL A 110 2.17 -20.71 -16.12
C VAL A 110 1.23 -19.53 -16.35
N SER A 111 1.77 -18.35 -16.63
CA SER A 111 0.96 -17.16 -16.92
C SER A 111 0.14 -17.30 -18.18
N GLN A 112 0.65 -17.97 -19.22
CA GLN A 112 -0.14 -18.32 -20.40
C GLN A 112 -1.30 -19.25 -20.03
N ALA A 113 -1.05 -20.29 -19.22
CA ALA A 113 -2.10 -21.20 -18.76
C ALA A 113 -3.18 -20.51 -17.90
N LEU A 114 -2.82 -19.42 -17.22
CA LEU A 114 -3.74 -18.57 -16.44
C LEU A 114 -4.39 -17.45 -17.27
N ASN A 115 -4.07 -17.33 -18.56
CA ASN A 115 -4.50 -16.23 -19.44
C ASN A 115 -4.11 -14.84 -18.92
N TRP A 116 -2.94 -14.72 -18.28
CA TRP A 116 -2.40 -13.44 -17.81
C TRP A 116 -1.46 -12.74 -18.81
N LEU A 117 -1.10 -13.42 -19.89
CA LEU A 117 -0.37 -12.85 -21.01
C LEU A 117 -1.38 -12.51 -22.12
N SER A 118 -1.47 -11.22 -22.45
CA SER A 118 -2.17 -10.71 -23.64
C SER A 118 -1.19 -10.58 -24.80
#